data_AF-A0A972U5D2-F1
#
_entry.id   AF-A0A972U5D2-F1
#
_cell.length_a   1.000
_cell.length_b   1.000
_cell.length_c   1.000
_cell.angle_alpha   90.00
_cell.angle_beta   90.00
_cell.angle_gamma   90.00
#
_symmetry.space_group_name_H-M   'P 1'
#
loop_
_entity.id
_entity.type
_entity.pdbx_description
1 polymer ?
#
loop_
_entity_poly.entity_id
_entity_poly.type
_entity_poly.pdbx_seq_one_letter_code
_entity_poly.pdbx_strand_id
1 'polypeptide(L)'
;MTKDLSIVVKGVGKKYVMYNSPRDRFKQMVLRPRDARYGKPFWAVRDISFEARRGETIGVIGRNGSGKSTLLQMIAGVLLPTEGDVSTQGRITALLELGSGFNPNFTGHENVYMNGLILGLTTGEITKQMPAILDFADIGDFIDQPVKHYSSGMMVRLAFAVQACVNPSILIVDEALSVGDVFFQQKCHAHMDSLLKNGTTIVLVSHNMGAIKRYSDRVIMLEGGRSVFCGDPTAAVQRYFWSERLPADDVAIAEEDLTPCAADRAPSCGGGAQPAAVLGGRTARYLGARVSDANGTAAHVFEMGDTVIVDSEFEALTDLHTPCGGITIHNPMNLAVYCKHSVHAGSAAPPRVPKGARIRFRHQIQLNLTPDTYTFDLGFSQIDPVDRARADHITHAELEHAMVRCCQAQKAGAIQVVPRSHGMEMPFLGLCDLPDACLVTVEVPGGGTTS
;
A
#
# COMPACT_ATOMS: atom_id res chain seq x y z
N MET A 1 -9.19 -26.19 -25.29
CA MET A 1 -9.19 -25.72 -23.88
C MET A 1 -8.60 -24.31 -23.74
N THR A 2 -8.75 -23.43 -24.74
CA THR A 2 -8.02 -22.15 -24.83
C THR A 2 -8.91 -20.90 -24.83
N LYS A 3 -10.21 -21.05 -24.53
CA LYS A 3 -11.22 -20.00 -24.76
C LYS A 3 -11.38 -18.95 -23.65
N ASP A 4 -10.66 -19.08 -22.52
CA ASP A 4 -10.82 -18.19 -21.35
C ASP A 4 -9.60 -17.32 -21.01
N LEU A 5 -8.52 -17.38 -21.80
CA LEU A 5 -7.33 -16.56 -21.57
C LEU A 5 -7.47 -15.19 -22.25
N SER A 6 -7.40 -14.12 -21.46
CA SER A 6 -7.46 -12.73 -21.96
C SER A 6 -6.08 -12.15 -22.21
N ILE A 7 -5.07 -12.54 -21.43
CA ILE A 7 -3.68 -12.09 -21.59
C ILE A 7 -2.75 -13.32 -21.52
N VAL A 8 -1.83 -13.42 -22.46
CA VAL A 8 -0.79 -14.45 -22.47
C VAL A 8 0.55 -13.79 -22.80
N VAL A 9 1.48 -13.86 -21.85
CA VAL A 9 2.86 -13.36 -21.94
C VAL A 9 3.79 -14.56 -21.91
N LYS A 10 4.64 -14.74 -22.92
CA LYS A 10 5.53 -15.90 -23.07
C LYS A 10 6.98 -15.49 -23.30
N GLY A 11 7.83 -15.72 -22.30
CA GLY A 11 9.28 -15.52 -22.36
C GLY A 11 9.68 -14.10 -22.74
N VAL A 12 8.89 -13.11 -22.33
CA VAL A 12 9.01 -11.75 -22.84
C VAL A 12 10.21 -11.05 -22.23
N GLY A 13 11.00 -10.40 -23.09
CA GLY A 13 12.13 -9.58 -22.69
C GLY A 13 12.25 -8.31 -23.51
N LYS A 14 12.66 -7.22 -22.86
CA LYS A 14 12.95 -5.94 -23.50
C LYS A 14 14.38 -5.51 -23.22
N LYS A 15 15.15 -5.38 -24.30
CA LYS A 15 16.54 -4.91 -24.28
C LYS A 15 16.62 -3.50 -24.84
N TYR A 16 17.25 -2.61 -24.08
CA TYR A 16 17.72 -1.31 -24.53
C TYR A 16 19.23 -1.33 -24.72
N VAL A 17 19.74 -0.41 -25.53
CA VAL A 17 21.19 -0.20 -25.67
C VAL A 17 21.49 1.17 -25.08
N MET A 18 22.23 1.19 -23.98
CA MET A 18 22.69 2.43 -23.35
C MET A 18 24.01 2.87 -23.99
N TYR A 19 24.04 4.13 -24.44
CA TYR A 19 25.23 4.77 -25.00
C TYR A 19 25.71 5.86 -24.03
N ASN A 20 27.02 5.96 -23.82
CA ASN A 20 27.60 6.98 -22.95
C ASN A 20 27.54 8.39 -23.59
N SER A 21 27.46 8.47 -24.93
CA SER A 21 27.31 9.74 -25.64
C SER A 21 26.50 9.61 -26.94
N PRO A 22 25.87 10.70 -27.45
CA PRO A 22 25.20 10.70 -28.75
C PRO A 22 26.15 10.37 -29.92
N ARG A 23 27.44 10.72 -29.80
CA ARG A 23 28.48 10.39 -30.79
C ARG A 23 28.70 8.88 -30.89
N ASP A 24 28.59 8.17 -29.78
CA ASP A 24 28.74 6.71 -29.73
C ASP A 24 27.56 5.99 -30.42
N ARG A 25 26.35 6.54 -30.30
CA ARG A 25 25.17 6.07 -31.07
C ARG A 25 25.38 6.27 -32.57
N PHE A 26 25.91 7.42 -32.99
CA PHE A 26 26.22 7.69 -34.40
C PHE A 26 27.33 6.77 -34.94
N LYS A 27 28.41 6.60 -34.18
CA LYS A 27 29.50 5.65 -34.51
C LYS A 27 28.98 4.22 -34.67
N GLN A 28 28.09 3.77 -33.79
CA GLN A 28 27.46 2.44 -33.87
C GLN A 28 26.57 2.27 -35.12
N MET A 29 25.96 3.34 -35.61
CA MET A 29 25.11 3.33 -36.80
C MET A 29 25.91 3.34 -38.12
N VAL A 30 27.03 4.06 -38.14
CA VAL A 30 27.85 4.28 -39.35
C VAL A 30 28.97 3.25 -39.51
N LEU A 31 29.54 2.75 -38.40
CA LEU A 31 30.61 1.74 -38.43
C LEU A 31 29.96 0.34 -38.37
N ARG A 32 30.03 -0.43 -39.46
CA ARG A 32 29.61 -1.85 -39.45
C ARG A 32 30.61 -2.73 -38.67
N PRO A 33 30.13 -3.82 -38.04
CA PRO A 33 30.71 -4.35 -36.80
C PRO A 33 31.80 -5.37 -37.10
N ARG A 34 33.01 -5.12 -36.61
CA ARG A 34 33.89 -6.25 -36.26
C ARG A 34 34.11 -6.34 -34.75
N ASP A 35 34.45 -5.27 -34.03
CA ASP A 35 34.78 -5.44 -32.60
C ASP A 35 34.36 -4.32 -31.63
N ALA A 36 33.81 -3.20 -32.10
CA ALA A 36 33.44 -2.09 -31.21
C ALA A 36 31.93 -2.06 -30.91
N ARG A 37 31.55 -2.60 -29.74
CA ARG A 37 30.22 -2.36 -29.16
C ARG A 37 30.28 -1.02 -28.40
N TYR A 38 29.80 0.05 -29.03
CA TYR A 38 29.81 1.38 -28.43
C TYR A 38 28.70 1.60 -27.38
N GLY A 39 27.77 0.65 -27.26
CA GLY A 39 26.71 0.67 -26.26
C GLY A 39 26.65 -0.59 -25.41
N LYS A 40 26.21 -0.45 -24.16
CA LYS A 40 25.99 -1.57 -23.23
C LYS A 40 24.53 -2.03 -23.30
N PRO A 41 24.27 -3.34 -23.47
CA PRO A 41 22.90 -3.85 -23.41
C PRO A 41 22.37 -3.73 -21.98
N PHE A 42 21.16 -3.20 -21.86
CA PHE A 42 20.40 -3.12 -20.61
C PHE A 42 19.07 -3.85 -20.79
N TRP A 43 18.81 -4.83 -19.94
CA TRP A 43 17.54 -5.54 -19.93
C TRP A 43 16.62 -4.88 -18.91
N ALA A 44 15.57 -4.20 -19.39
CA ALA A 44 14.56 -3.61 -18.52
C ALA A 44 13.66 -4.70 -17.93
N VAL A 45 13.33 -5.70 -18.76
CA VAL A 45 12.66 -6.94 -18.35
C VAL A 45 13.21 -8.11 -19.16
N ARG A 46 13.20 -9.32 -18.58
CA ARG A 46 13.66 -10.52 -19.28
C ARG A 46 13.01 -11.78 -18.70
N ASP A 47 12.64 -12.69 -19.60
CA ASP A 47 12.10 -14.02 -19.27
C ASP A 47 10.84 -13.96 -18.38
N ILE A 48 9.91 -13.06 -18.73
CA ILE A 48 8.63 -12.96 -18.04
C ILE A 48 7.60 -13.82 -18.77
N SER A 49 6.97 -14.74 -18.04
CA SER A 49 5.88 -15.57 -18.56
C SER A 49 4.72 -15.63 -17.55
N PHE A 50 3.51 -15.33 -18.00
CA PHE A 50 2.29 -15.52 -17.23
C PHE A 50 1.06 -15.50 -18.14
N GLU A 51 -0.05 -16.00 -17.62
CA GLU A 51 -1.35 -15.99 -18.29
C GLU A 51 -2.39 -15.42 -17.33
N ALA A 52 -3.31 -14.59 -17.84
CA ALA A 52 -4.47 -14.10 -17.10
C ALA A 52 -5.75 -14.58 -17.78
N ARG A 53 -6.69 -15.05 -16.96
CA ARG A 53 -8.03 -15.44 -17.40
C ARG A 53 -8.95 -14.22 -17.48
N ARG A 54 -10.01 -14.33 -18.26
CA ARG A 54 -11.05 -13.29 -18.31
C ARG A 54 -11.62 -13.05 -16.90
N GLY A 55 -11.64 -11.79 -16.48
CA GLY A 55 -12.13 -11.38 -15.15
C GLY A 55 -11.13 -11.55 -14.02
N GLU A 56 -9.94 -12.11 -14.29
CA GLU A 56 -8.85 -12.18 -13.31
C GLU A 56 -8.15 -10.84 -13.21
N THR A 57 -7.80 -10.46 -11.98
CA THR A 57 -6.96 -9.30 -11.69
C THR A 57 -5.56 -9.73 -11.30
N ILE A 58 -4.58 -9.30 -12.09
CA ILE A 58 -3.16 -9.50 -11.85
C ILE A 58 -2.56 -8.23 -11.26
N GLY A 59 -2.12 -8.29 -10.00
CA GLY A 59 -1.30 -7.24 -9.41
C GLY A 59 0.16 -7.37 -9.87
N VAL A 60 0.83 -6.26 -10.13
CA VAL A 60 2.25 -6.23 -10.46
C VAL A 60 2.95 -5.28 -9.48
N ILE A 61 3.83 -5.84 -8.64
CA ILE A 61 4.57 -5.10 -7.62
C ILE A 61 6.08 -5.21 -7.85
N GLY A 62 6.85 -4.30 -7.28
CA GLY A 62 8.31 -4.29 -7.41
C GLY A 62 8.89 -2.89 -7.25
N ARG A 63 10.20 -2.82 -6.97
CA ARG A 63 10.92 -1.56 -6.75
C ARG A 63 10.89 -0.65 -7.99
N ASN A 64 11.23 0.62 -7.79
CA ASN A 64 11.43 1.54 -8.91
C ASN A 64 12.56 1.00 -9.81
N GLY A 65 12.33 1.02 -11.13
CA GLY A 65 13.25 0.43 -12.09
C GLY A 65 13.18 -1.09 -12.22
N SER A 66 12.24 -1.80 -11.56
CA SER A 66 12.11 -3.26 -11.70
C SER A 66 11.50 -3.72 -13.03
N GLY A 67 11.01 -2.80 -13.86
CA GLY A 67 10.46 -3.08 -15.18
C GLY A 67 8.93 -3.12 -15.29
N LYS A 68 8.19 -2.72 -14.24
CA LYS A 68 6.71 -2.68 -14.21
C LYS A 68 6.12 -1.94 -15.40
N SER A 69 6.44 -0.66 -15.59
CA SER A 69 5.88 0.15 -16.67
C SER A 69 6.30 -0.37 -18.05
N THR A 70 7.51 -0.91 -18.20
CA THR A 70 7.93 -1.56 -19.46
C THR A 70 7.09 -2.81 -19.76
N LEU A 71 6.79 -3.64 -18.76
CA LEU A 71 5.90 -4.79 -18.92
C LEU A 71 4.48 -4.33 -19.31
N LEU A 72 3.94 -3.34 -18.61
CA LEU A 72 2.60 -2.81 -18.87
C LEU A 72 2.49 -2.21 -20.28
N GLN A 73 3.50 -1.46 -20.74
CA GLN A 73 3.56 -0.93 -22.11
C GLN A 73 3.58 -2.03 -23.18
N MET A 74 4.22 -3.18 -22.89
CA MET A 74 4.20 -4.33 -23.80
C MET A 74 2.83 -5.03 -23.82
N ILE A 75 2.18 -5.16 -22.66
CA ILE A 75 0.81 -5.70 -22.57
C ILE A 75 -0.17 -4.75 -23.30
N ALA A 76 0.02 -3.44 -23.16
CA ALA A 76 -0.79 -2.43 -23.84
C ALA A 76 -0.55 -2.37 -25.36
N GLY A 77 0.49 -3.04 -25.88
CA GLY A 77 0.87 -2.98 -27.30
C GLY A 77 1.57 -1.69 -27.73
N VAL A 78 1.86 -0.78 -26.80
CA VAL A 78 2.61 0.47 -27.07
C VAL A 78 4.09 0.17 -27.33
N LEU A 79 4.62 -0.86 -26.68
CA LEU A 79 6.01 -1.26 -26.80
C LEU A 79 6.11 -2.70 -27.31
N LEU A 80 6.87 -2.92 -28.39
CA LEU A 80 7.14 -4.28 -28.86
C LEU A 80 8.24 -4.95 -28.01
N PRO A 81 8.09 -6.24 -27.66
CA PRO A 81 9.14 -7.00 -26.99
C PRO A 81 10.36 -7.19 -27.90
N THR A 82 11.54 -7.33 -27.30
CA THR A 82 12.77 -7.73 -28.03
C THR A 82 12.81 -9.24 -28.26
N GLU A 83 12.32 -10.01 -27.28
CA GLU A 83 12.20 -11.46 -27.32
C GLU A 83 10.88 -11.88 -26.65
N GLY A 84 10.39 -13.06 -27.01
CA GLY A 84 9.09 -13.57 -26.53
C GLY A 84 7.90 -12.96 -27.27
N ASP A 85 6.70 -13.27 -26.78
CA ASP A 85 5.44 -12.86 -27.40
C ASP A 85 4.40 -12.46 -26.36
N VAL A 86 3.59 -11.46 -26.70
CA VAL A 86 2.45 -10.99 -25.91
C VAL A 86 1.20 -11.06 -26.78
N SER A 87 0.21 -11.81 -26.33
CA SER A 87 -1.09 -11.90 -27.00
C SER A 87 -2.22 -11.54 -26.04
N THR A 88 -3.17 -10.74 -26.53
CA THR A 88 -4.28 -10.20 -25.75
C THR A 88 -5.60 -10.35 -26.53
N GLN A 89 -6.70 -10.63 -25.84
CA GLN A 89 -8.02 -10.78 -26.45
C GLN A 89 -8.97 -9.66 -26.02
N GLY A 90 -9.43 -8.86 -26.98
CA GLY A 90 -10.40 -7.78 -26.77
C GLY A 90 -9.79 -6.38 -26.71
N ARG A 91 -10.61 -5.38 -26.36
CA ARG A 91 -10.19 -3.98 -26.27
C ARG A 91 -9.40 -3.75 -24.99
N ILE A 92 -8.19 -3.20 -25.12
CA ILE A 92 -7.34 -2.80 -24.00
C ILE A 92 -7.53 -1.31 -23.74
N THR A 93 -7.74 -0.95 -22.49
CA THR A 93 -7.62 0.44 -22.02
C THR A 93 -6.50 0.50 -20.99
N ALA A 94 -5.61 1.49 -21.11
CA ALA A 94 -4.51 1.67 -20.18
C ALA A 94 -4.52 3.08 -19.60
N LEU A 95 -4.62 3.18 -18.28
CA LEU A 95 -4.50 4.42 -17.50
C LEU A 95 -3.02 4.82 -17.28
N LEU A 96 -2.12 4.36 -18.15
CA LEU A 96 -0.67 4.60 -18.05
C LEU A 96 -0.27 6.05 -18.36
N GLU A 97 -1.11 6.76 -19.12
CA GLU A 97 -0.81 8.07 -19.66
C GLU A 97 -2.10 8.92 -19.73
N LEU A 98 -2.77 9.10 -18.59
CA LEU A 98 -3.98 9.93 -18.49
C LEU A 98 -3.73 11.33 -19.05
N GLY A 99 -4.54 11.73 -20.04
CA GLY A 99 -4.42 13.02 -20.72
C GLY A 99 -3.39 13.05 -21.85
N SER A 100 -2.59 11.99 -22.04
CA SER A 100 -1.82 11.83 -23.28
C SER A 100 -2.78 11.73 -24.46
N GLY A 101 -2.51 12.51 -25.49
CA GLY A 101 -3.40 12.66 -26.63
C GLY A 101 -4.45 13.76 -26.48
N PHE A 102 -4.51 14.51 -25.36
CA PHE A 102 -5.24 15.78 -25.36
C PHE A 102 -4.46 16.84 -26.14
N ASN A 103 -5.19 17.62 -26.94
CA ASN A 103 -4.69 18.81 -27.62
C ASN A 103 -5.06 20.04 -26.80
N PRO A 104 -4.08 20.80 -26.27
CA PRO A 104 -4.34 21.96 -25.43
C PRO A 104 -5.14 23.07 -26.13
N ASN A 105 -5.11 23.11 -27.45
CA ASN A 105 -5.85 24.11 -28.24
C ASN A 105 -7.30 23.70 -28.53
N PHE A 106 -7.65 22.44 -28.29
CA PHE A 106 -9.01 21.93 -28.49
C PHE A 106 -9.84 22.12 -27.22
N THR A 107 -11.16 22.26 -27.40
CA THR A 107 -12.12 22.27 -26.29
C THR A 107 -12.13 20.93 -25.58
N GLY A 108 -12.72 20.88 -24.39
CA GLY A 108 -12.96 19.61 -23.70
C GLY A 108 -13.76 18.63 -24.55
N HIS A 109 -14.82 19.10 -25.23
CA HIS A 109 -15.60 18.28 -26.15
C HIS A 109 -14.77 17.65 -27.28
N GLU A 110 -13.97 18.45 -27.97
CA GLU A 110 -13.10 17.98 -29.05
C GLU A 110 -12.08 16.95 -28.54
N ASN A 111 -11.54 17.17 -27.34
CA ASN A 111 -10.65 16.24 -26.67
C ASN A 111 -11.34 14.92 -26.27
N VAL A 112 -12.60 14.96 -25.83
CA VAL A 112 -13.40 13.75 -25.57
C VAL A 112 -13.57 12.92 -26.84
N TYR A 113 -13.91 13.56 -27.96
CA TYR A 113 -14.04 12.86 -29.25
C TYR A 113 -12.71 12.26 -29.71
N MET A 114 -11.65 13.07 -29.71
CA MET A 114 -10.33 12.62 -30.15
C MET A 114 -9.82 11.46 -29.29
N ASN A 115 -9.90 11.58 -27.96
CA ASN A 115 -9.43 10.55 -27.04
C ASN A 115 -10.30 9.29 -27.09
N GLY A 116 -11.62 9.44 -27.21
CA GLY A 116 -12.53 8.31 -27.41
C GLY A 116 -12.22 7.51 -28.68
N LEU A 117 -11.90 8.19 -29.79
CA LEU A 117 -11.48 7.54 -31.03
C LEU A 117 -10.14 6.80 -30.89
N ILE A 118 -9.17 7.39 -30.17
CA ILE A 118 -7.89 6.75 -29.84
C ILE A 118 -8.11 5.47 -29.01
N LEU A 119 -9.07 5.49 -28.10
CA LEU A 119 -9.48 4.34 -27.29
C LEU A 119 -10.35 3.32 -28.06
N GLY A 120 -10.55 3.53 -29.36
CA GLY A 120 -11.26 2.61 -30.25
C GLY A 120 -12.78 2.65 -30.12
N LEU A 121 -13.34 3.74 -29.61
CA LEU A 121 -14.78 4.02 -29.69
C LEU A 121 -15.13 4.58 -31.07
N THR A 122 -16.35 4.30 -31.52
CA THR A 122 -16.97 4.98 -32.67
C THR A 122 -17.53 6.34 -32.24
N THR A 123 -17.71 7.26 -33.20
CA THR A 123 -18.32 8.57 -32.92
C THR A 123 -19.70 8.44 -32.28
N GLY A 124 -20.52 7.47 -32.73
CA GLY A 124 -21.83 7.20 -32.14
C GLY A 124 -21.78 6.70 -30.70
N GLU A 125 -20.80 5.85 -30.34
CA GLU A 125 -20.58 5.44 -28.96
C GLU A 125 -20.17 6.63 -28.09
N ILE A 126 -19.28 7.50 -28.58
CA ILE A 126 -18.83 8.69 -27.86
C ILE A 126 -20.01 9.65 -27.61
N THR A 127 -20.80 9.95 -28.65
CA THR A 127 -21.98 10.84 -28.50
C THR A 127 -22.97 10.27 -27.48
N LYS A 128 -23.18 8.95 -27.47
CA LYS A 128 -24.07 8.29 -26.50
C LYS A 128 -23.52 8.36 -25.07
N GLN A 129 -22.21 8.25 -24.88
CA GLN A 129 -21.57 8.29 -23.56
C GLN A 129 -21.28 9.71 -23.06
N MET A 130 -21.35 10.72 -23.93
CA MET A 130 -21.02 12.11 -23.60
C MET A 130 -21.67 12.60 -22.30
N PRO A 131 -22.98 12.43 -22.05
CA PRO A 131 -23.58 12.89 -20.80
C PRO A 131 -22.95 12.27 -19.55
N ALA A 132 -22.64 10.97 -19.59
CA ALA A 132 -21.99 10.27 -18.48
C ALA A 132 -20.53 10.73 -18.28
N ILE A 133 -19.82 11.02 -19.37
CA ILE A 133 -18.45 11.57 -19.31
C ILE A 133 -18.46 12.93 -18.62
N LEU A 134 -19.41 13.81 -18.98
CA LEU A 134 -19.51 15.16 -18.40
C LEU A 134 -19.88 15.11 -16.91
N ASP A 135 -20.86 14.28 -16.54
CA ASP A 135 -21.27 14.08 -15.14
C ASP A 135 -20.14 13.49 -14.28
N PHE A 136 -19.37 12.55 -14.83
CA PHE A 136 -18.23 11.97 -14.12
C PHE A 136 -17.08 12.98 -13.96
N ALA A 137 -16.75 13.72 -15.02
CA ALA A 137 -15.67 14.71 -15.02
C ALA A 137 -15.97 15.87 -14.06
N ASP A 138 -17.23 16.31 -13.99
CA ASP A 138 -17.71 17.35 -13.07
C ASP A 138 -16.86 18.63 -13.18
N ILE A 139 -16.71 19.11 -14.42
CA ILE A 139 -15.95 20.32 -14.78
C ILE A 139 -16.86 21.48 -15.22
N GLY A 140 -18.18 21.29 -15.21
CA GLY A 140 -19.17 22.31 -15.58
C GLY A 140 -18.96 22.89 -16.99
N ASP A 141 -19.19 24.19 -17.12
CA ASP A 141 -19.14 24.94 -18.39
C ASP A 141 -17.72 25.02 -19.00
N PHE A 142 -16.69 24.58 -18.29
CA PHE A 142 -15.34 24.55 -18.84
C PHE A 142 -15.18 23.56 -19.98
N ILE A 143 -16.11 22.61 -20.18
CA ILE A 143 -16.06 21.66 -21.29
C ILE A 143 -15.97 22.35 -22.67
N ASP A 144 -16.56 23.53 -22.80
CA ASP A 144 -16.54 24.33 -24.04
C ASP A 144 -15.29 25.21 -24.19
N GLN A 145 -14.44 25.24 -23.16
CA GLN A 145 -13.19 26.01 -23.17
C GLN A 145 -12.01 25.15 -23.63
N PRO A 146 -11.01 25.74 -24.31
CA PRO A 146 -9.77 25.06 -24.64
C PRO A 146 -9.07 24.48 -23.39
N VAL A 147 -8.58 23.24 -23.50
CA VAL A 147 -7.97 22.50 -22.37
C VAL A 147 -6.75 23.21 -21.77
N LYS A 148 -6.04 24.06 -22.53
CA LYS A 148 -4.96 24.90 -21.97
C LYS A 148 -5.39 25.84 -20.85
N HIS A 149 -6.69 26.12 -20.71
CA HIS A 149 -7.25 26.94 -19.64
C HIS A 149 -7.68 26.11 -18.42
N TYR A 150 -7.55 24.79 -18.48
CA TYR A 150 -7.96 23.92 -17.39
C TYR A 150 -6.91 23.94 -16.29
N SER A 151 -7.37 23.78 -15.05
CA SER A 151 -6.46 23.34 -13.98
C SER A 151 -5.96 21.92 -14.29
N SER A 152 -4.83 21.54 -13.69
CA SER A 152 -4.32 20.17 -13.77
C SER A 152 -5.35 19.15 -13.28
N GLY A 153 -6.12 19.47 -12.24
CA GLY A 153 -7.20 18.63 -11.74
C GLY A 153 -8.31 18.41 -12.76
N MET A 154 -8.81 19.47 -13.40
CA MET A 154 -9.87 19.37 -14.41
C MET A 154 -9.42 18.54 -15.62
N MET A 155 -8.18 18.72 -16.08
CA MET A 155 -7.61 17.94 -17.17
C MET A 155 -7.62 16.45 -16.83
N VAL A 156 -7.16 16.07 -15.64
CA VAL A 156 -7.13 14.67 -15.23
C VAL A 156 -8.54 14.12 -15.01
N ARG A 157 -9.46 14.89 -14.42
CA ARG A 157 -10.86 14.46 -14.24
C ARG A 157 -11.53 14.15 -15.58
N LEU A 158 -11.34 15.01 -16.59
CA LEU A 158 -11.87 14.76 -17.92
C LEU A 158 -11.21 13.55 -18.59
N ALA A 159 -9.87 13.44 -18.51
CA ALA A 159 -9.15 12.30 -19.07
C ALA A 159 -9.61 10.96 -18.46
N PHE A 160 -9.81 10.94 -17.14
CA PHE A 160 -10.29 9.76 -16.44
C PHE A 160 -11.75 9.47 -16.78
N ALA A 161 -12.61 10.49 -16.85
CA ALA A 161 -14.02 10.33 -17.20
C ALA A 161 -14.20 9.68 -18.57
N VAL A 162 -13.42 10.10 -19.57
CA VAL A 162 -13.43 9.48 -20.90
C VAL A 162 -13.08 8.00 -20.80
N GLN A 163 -12.02 7.65 -20.08
CA GLN A 163 -11.60 6.26 -19.91
C GLN A 163 -12.60 5.41 -19.11
N ALA A 164 -13.22 5.97 -18.07
CA ALA A 164 -14.21 5.30 -17.24
C ALA A 164 -15.51 4.98 -18.01
N CYS A 165 -15.84 5.73 -19.05
CA CYS A 165 -17.00 5.44 -19.89
C CYS A 165 -16.69 4.46 -21.03
N VAL A 166 -15.44 4.03 -21.20
CA VAL A 166 -15.08 2.90 -22.06
C VAL A 166 -15.35 1.61 -21.32
N ASN A 167 -15.92 0.62 -22.00
CA ASN A 167 -16.03 -0.76 -21.49
C ASN A 167 -14.86 -1.60 -22.04
N PRO A 168 -13.74 -1.72 -21.32
CA PRO A 168 -12.62 -2.55 -21.76
C PRO A 168 -12.86 -4.04 -21.54
N SER A 169 -12.18 -4.86 -22.33
CA SER A 169 -12.00 -6.28 -22.01
C SER A 169 -10.82 -6.49 -21.04
N ILE A 170 -9.79 -5.63 -21.19
CA ILE A 170 -8.59 -5.59 -20.35
C ILE A 170 -8.35 -4.15 -19.92
N LEU A 171 -8.25 -3.91 -18.61
CA LEU A 171 -7.87 -2.63 -18.04
C LEU A 171 -6.47 -2.71 -17.44
N ILE A 172 -5.59 -1.78 -17.83
CA ILE A 172 -4.28 -1.62 -17.21
C ILE A 172 -4.32 -0.35 -16.36
N VAL A 173 -3.97 -0.47 -15.08
CA VAL A 173 -3.99 0.62 -14.11
C VAL A 173 -2.57 0.78 -13.56
N ASP A 174 -1.97 1.96 -13.74
CA ASP A 174 -0.64 2.29 -13.18
C ASP A 174 -0.75 3.53 -12.31
N GLU A 175 -0.83 3.33 -10.98
CA GLU A 175 -0.86 4.39 -9.96
C GLU A 175 -1.93 5.49 -10.11
N ALA A 176 -2.81 5.35 -11.10
CA ALA A 176 -3.78 6.36 -11.54
C ALA A 176 -5.01 6.50 -10.63
N LEU A 177 -5.21 5.57 -9.68
CA LEU A 177 -6.36 5.61 -8.77
C LEU A 177 -6.23 6.66 -7.67
N SER A 178 -5.02 7.19 -7.46
CA SER A 178 -4.75 8.18 -6.40
C SER A 178 -4.87 9.63 -6.88
N VAL A 179 -5.40 9.87 -8.09
CA VAL A 179 -5.49 11.23 -8.65
C VAL A 179 -6.82 11.90 -8.26
N GLY A 180 -6.77 13.20 -8.00
CA GLY A 180 -7.92 14.01 -7.61
C GLY A 180 -8.14 14.12 -6.10
N ASP A 181 -9.23 14.76 -5.71
CA ASP A 181 -9.66 14.85 -4.32
C ASP A 181 -10.29 13.52 -3.82
N VAL A 182 -10.58 13.46 -2.51
CA VAL A 182 -11.14 12.26 -1.86
C VAL A 182 -12.46 11.81 -2.49
N PHE A 183 -13.32 12.75 -2.92
CA PHE A 183 -14.60 12.41 -3.54
C PHE A 183 -14.40 11.82 -4.94
N PHE A 184 -13.45 12.34 -5.72
CA PHE A 184 -13.11 11.79 -7.03
C PHE A 184 -12.44 10.42 -6.93
N GLN A 185 -11.56 10.22 -5.93
CA GLN A 185 -10.97 8.91 -5.64
C GLN A 185 -12.05 7.87 -5.30
N GLN A 186 -13.07 8.25 -4.51
CA GLN A 186 -14.22 7.36 -4.23
C GLN A 186 -14.99 6.98 -5.50
N LYS A 187 -15.22 7.93 -6.42
CA LYS A 187 -15.81 7.64 -7.75
C LYS A 187 -14.95 6.65 -8.54
N CYS A 188 -13.63 6.81 -8.53
CA CYS A 188 -12.69 5.90 -9.20
C CYS A 188 -12.74 4.48 -8.61
N HIS A 189 -12.79 4.35 -7.29
CA HIS A 189 -12.91 3.06 -6.60
C HIS A 189 -14.24 2.36 -6.90
N ALA A 190 -15.36 3.09 -6.83
CA ALA A 190 -16.67 2.54 -7.16
C ALA A 190 -16.73 2.06 -8.63
N HIS A 191 -16.10 2.79 -9.54
CA HIS A 191 -15.99 2.39 -10.94
C HIS A 191 -15.15 1.13 -11.11
N MET A 192 -13.99 1.03 -10.44
CA MET A 192 -13.17 -0.18 -10.45
C MET A 192 -13.92 -1.40 -9.89
N ASP A 193 -14.67 -1.24 -8.79
CA ASP A 193 -15.52 -2.30 -8.23
C ASP A 193 -16.60 -2.75 -9.25
N SER A 194 -17.15 -1.84 -10.05
CA SER A 194 -18.09 -2.15 -11.14
C SER A 194 -17.42 -2.97 -12.26
N LEU A 195 -16.22 -2.57 -12.69
CA LEU A 195 -15.48 -3.28 -13.74
C LEU A 195 -15.11 -4.71 -13.32
N LEU A 196 -14.72 -4.90 -12.06
CA LEU A 196 -14.47 -6.22 -11.47
C LEU A 196 -15.73 -7.10 -11.54
N LYS A 197 -16.88 -6.56 -11.10
CA LYS A 197 -18.18 -7.27 -11.15
C LYS A 197 -18.59 -7.64 -12.58
N ASN A 198 -18.22 -6.82 -13.57
CA ASN A 198 -18.51 -7.05 -14.99
C ASN A 198 -17.56 -8.08 -15.64
N GLY A 199 -16.60 -8.64 -14.89
CA GLY A 199 -15.65 -9.64 -15.40
C GLY A 199 -14.59 -9.05 -16.32
N THR A 200 -14.21 -7.79 -16.10
CA THR A 200 -13.08 -7.14 -16.79
C THR A 200 -11.77 -7.75 -16.28
N THR A 201 -10.84 -8.08 -17.18
CA THR A 201 -9.48 -8.50 -16.77
C THR A 201 -8.71 -7.25 -16.37
N ILE A 202 -8.05 -7.24 -15.21
CA ILE A 202 -7.32 -6.06 -14.74
C ILE A 202 -5.84 -6.38 -14.53
N VAL A 203 -4.95 -5.51 -14.99
CA VAL A 203 -3.53 -5.50 -14.61
C VAL A 203 -3.28 -4.27 -13.77
N LEU A 204 -3.02 -4.46 -12.48
CA LEU A 204 -2.90 -3.40 -11.49
C LEU A 204 -1.45 -3.22 -11.02
N VAL A 205 -0.87 -2.06 -11.28
CA VAL A 205 0.37 -1.59 -10.65
C VAL A 205 0.03 -0.51 -9.64
N SER A 206 0.48 -0.70 -8.41
CA SER A 206 0.25 0.24 -7.32
C SER A 206 1.31 0.12 -6.24
N HIS A 207 1.73 1.24 -5.68
CA HIS A 207 2.50 1.30 -4.44
C HIS A 207 1.62 1.14 -3.18
N ASN A 208 0.30 1.24 -3.31
CA ASN A 208 -0.63 0.95 -2.22
C ASN A 208 -0.86 -0.57 -2.12
N MET A 209 -0.14 -1.20 -1.20
CA MET A 209 -0.23 -2.64 -0.96
C MET A 209 -1.61 -3.10 -0.47
N GLY A 210 -2.40 -2.21 0.15
CA GLY A 210 -3.79 -2.49 0.52
C GLY A 210 -4.68 -2.66 -0.71
N ALA A 211 -4.51 -1.79 -1.72
CA ALA A 211 -5.21 -1.92 -3.00
C ALA A 211 -4.80 -3.20 -3.74
N ILE A 212 -3.50 -3.53 -3.76
CA ILE A 212 -3.00 -4.79 -4.34
C ILE A 212 -3.68 -6.00 -3.69
N LYS A 213 -3.73 -6.05 -2.34
CA LYS A 213 -4.40 -7.15 -1.63
C LYS A 213 -5.90 -7.22 -1.88
N ARG A 214 -6.57 -6.06 -1.97
CA ARG A 214 -8.03 -5.99 -2.13
C ARG A 214 -8.49 -6.41 -3.52
N TYR A 215 -7.79 -5.97 -4.56
CA TYR A 215 -8.28 -6.09 -5.93
C TYR A 215 -7.63 -7.21 -6.73
N SER A 216 -6.44 -7.68 -6.34
CA SER A 216 -5.72 -8.71 -7.12
C SER A 216 -6.14 -10.11 -6.70
N ASP A 217 -6.37 -10.99 -7.67
CA ASP A 217 -6.51 -12.43 -7.43
C ASP A 217 -5.12 -13.09 -7.30
N ARG A 218 -4.15 -12.56 -8.04
CA ARG A 218 -2.76 -13.04 -8.06
C ARG A 218 -1.82 -11.88 -8.29
N VAL A 219 -0.61 -11.97 -7.74
CA VAL A 219 0.39 -10.90 -7.83
C VAL A 219 1.70 -11.43 -8.38
N ILE A 220 2.28 -10.67 -9.31
CA ILE A 220 3.62 -10.85 -9.86
C ILE A 220 4.54 -9.83 -9.20
N MET A 221 5.61 -10.31 -8.58
CA MET A 221 6.66 -9.47 -8.02
C MET A 221 7.84 -9.42 -8.99
N LEU A 222 8.22 -8.21 -9.39
CA LEU A 222 9.35 -7.95 -10.27
C LEU A 222 10.55 -7.41 -9.49
N GLU A 223 11.72 -7.97 -9.75
CA GLU A 223 13.01 -7.51 -9.24
C GLU A 223 14.07 -7.61 -10.33
N GLY A 224 14.81 -6.51 -10.57
CA GLY A 224 15.88 -6.49 -11.58
C GLY A 224 15.42 -6.88 -12.99
N GLY A 225 14.15 -6.63 -13.35
CA GLY A 225 13.58 -7.00 -14.65
C GLY A 225 13.11 -8.45 -14.76
N ARG A 226 13.10 -9.23 -13.67
CA ARG A 226 12.63 -10.63 -13.66
C ARG A 226 11.47 -10.83 -12.70
N SER A 227 10.64 -11.82 -13.00
CA SER A 227 9.61 -12.29 -12.06
C SER A 227 10.27 -13.14 -10.97
N VAL A 228 10.27 -12.66 -9.74
CA VAL A 228 10.83 -13.39 -8.57
C VAL A 228 9.74 -14.12 -7.78
N PHE A 229 8.49 -13.73 -7.94
CA PHE A 229 7.35 -14.40 -7.30
C PHE A 229 6.08 -14.20 -8.13
N CYS A 230 5.24 -15.24 -8.20
CA CYS A 230 3.90 -15.16 -8.74
C CYS A 230 2.96 -16.01 -7.88
N GLY A 231 1.94 -15.41 -7.27
CA GLY A 231 1.06 -16.15 -6.37
C GLY A 231 0.11 -15.26 -5.57
N ASP A 232 -0.29 -15.74 -4.40
CA ASP A 232 -1.23 -15.06 -3.51
C ASP A 232 -0.82 -13.60 -3.20
N PRO A 233 -1.75 -12.63 -3.24
CA PRO A 233 -1.46 -11.23 -2.96
C PRO A 233 -0.87 -10.96 -1.57
N THR A 234 -1.36 -11.66 -0.54
CA THR A 234 -0.85 -11.48 0.84
C THR A 234 0.59 -11.94 0.93
N ALA A 235 0.89 -13.10 0.36
CA ALA A 235 2.24 -13.66 0.31
C ALA A 235 3.21 -12.82 -0.54
N ALA A 236 2.72 -12.21 -1.64
CA ALA A 236 3.51 -11.29 -2.47
C ALA A 236 3.87 -10.01 -1.71
N VAL A 237 2.88 -9.38 -1.07
CA VAL A 237 3.09 -8.14 -0.30
C VAL A 237 4.04 -8.37 0.87
N GLN A 238 3.92 -9.51 1.56
CA GLN A 238 4.89 -9.90 2.59
C GLN A 238 6.31 -9.95 2.02
N ARG A 239 6.53 -10.71 0.94
CA ARG A 239 7.85 -10.82 0.29
C ARG A 239 8.40 -9.47 -0.16
N TYR A 240 7.54 -8.60 -0.68
CA TYR A 240 7.92 -7.24 -1.07
C TYR A 240 8.49 -6.45 0.12
N PHE A 241 7.79 -6.43 1.26
CA PHE A 241 8.30 -5.76 2.47
C PHE A 241 9.56 -6.41 3.06
N TRP A 242 9.71 -7.73 2.91
CA TRP A 242 10.96 -8.41 3.28
C TRP A 242 12.14 -7.97 2.40
N SER A 243 11.93 -7.83 1.09
CA SER A 243 12.96 -7.39 0.13
C SER A 243 13.36 -5.92 0.32
N GLU A 244 12.48 -5.06 0.82
CA GLU A 244 12.81 -3.66 1.10
C GLU A 244 13.73 -3.48 2.31
N ARG A 245 13.84 -4.50 3.19
CA ARG A 245 14.56 -4.41 4.47
C ARG A 245 16.06 -4.68 4.43
N LEU A 246 16.70 -4.78 3.26
CA LEU A 246 18.15 -5.04 3.16
C LEU A 246 18.87 -4.10 2.16
N PRO A 247 19.96 -3.43 2.56
CA PRO A 247 21.21 -3.47 1.82
C PRO A 247 21.89 -4.83 2.07
N ALA A 248 22.45 -5.40 1.01
CA ALA A 248 23.22 -6.64 1.06
C ALA A 248 24.45 -6.47 1.97
N ASP A 249 24.44 -7.15 3.11
CA ASP A 249 25.63 -7.75 3.68
C ASP A 249 25.25 -9.17 4.12
N ASP A 250 26.06 -10.11 3.68
CA ASP A 250 25.85 -11.56 3.74
C ASP A 250 25.36 -12.05 5.11
N VAL A 251 24.13 -12.58 5.13
CA VAL A 251 23.78 -13.64 6.07
C VAL A 251 23.16 -14.75 5.25
N ALA A 252 24.00 -15.74 4.93
CA ALA A 252 23.57 -17.04 4.46
C ALA A 252 22.45 -17.55 5.37
N ILE A 253 21.26 -17.75 4.81
CA ILE A 253 20.20 -18.50 5.46
C ILE A 253 20.62 -19.96 5.32
N ALA A 254 21.28 -20.48 6.35
CA ALA A 254 21.35 -21.92 6.54
C ALA A 254 19.93 -22.39 6.86
N GLU A 255 19.40 -23.29 6.03
CA GLU A 255 18.34 -24.20 6.44
C GLU A 255 18.90 -25.08 7.55
N GLU A 256 18.74 -24.66 8.82
CA GLU A 256 18.96 -25.53 9.97
C GLU A 256 17.63 -25.73 10.71
N ASP A 257 17.13 -26.96 10.56
CA ASP A 257 16.35 -27.75 11.49
C ASP A 257 15.43 -27.01 12.47
N LEU A 258 14.13 -27.09 12.15
CA LEU A 258 13.04 -27.01 13.11
C LEU A 258 13.13 -28.20 14.09
N THR A 259 14.07 -28.15 15.03
CA THR A 259 13.98 -28.94 16.26
C THR A 259 12.92 -28.32 17.16
N PRO A 260 11.86 -29.06 17.57
CA PRO A 260 10.97 -28.62 18.62
C PRO A 260 11.77 -28.60 19.91
N CYS A 261 12.11 -27.42 20.41
CA CYS A 261 12.78 -27.32 21.70
C CYS A 261 11.76 -27.67 22.80
N ALA A 262 12.17 -28.62 23.63
CA ALA A 262 11.38 -29.25 24.67
C ALA A 262 10.70 -28.23 25.60
N ALA A 263 9.51 -28.60 26.03
CA ALA A 263 8.77 -27.94 27.08
C ALA A 263 9.60 -27.91 28.36
N ASP A 264 10.15 -26.74 28.70
CA ASP A 264 10.53 -26.45 30.07
C ASP A 264 10.29 -24.97 30.40
N ARG A 265 9.31 -24.79 31.29
CA ARG A 265 8.84 -23.58 31.98
C ARG A 265 7.97 -22.62 31.16
N ALA A 266 6.67 -22.74 31.43
CA ALA A 266 5.63 -21.83 31.01
C ALA A 266 5.98 -20.35 31.32
N PRO A 267 5.55 -19.39 30.47
CA PRO A 267 5.60 -17.97 30.81
C PRO A 267 4.83 -17.72 32.11
N SER A 268 5.32 -16.80 32.96
CA SER A 268 4.60 -16.35 34.17
C SER A 268 3.27 -15.65 33.86
N CYS A 269 3.02 -15.34 32.59
CA CYS A 269 1.74 -14.88 32.07
C CYS A 269 1.01 -16.07 31.43
N GLY A 270 0.22 -16.79 32.24
CA GLY A 270 -0.68 -17.82 31.73
C GLY A 270 -1.78 -17.23 30.83
N GLY A 271 -2.02 -17.88 29.68
CA GLY A 271 -3.14 -17.59 28.77
C GLY A 271 -2.89 -16.51 27.72
N GLY A 272 -1.66 -16.38 27.20
CA GLY A 272 -1.26 -15.26 26.34
C GLY A 272 -1.60 -15.42 24.85
N ALA A 273 -1.90 -14.30 24.22
CA ALA A 273 -2.14 -14.20 22.78
C ALA A 273 -0.86 -14.62 22.01
N GLN A 274 -1.02 -15.46 20.99
CA GLN A 274 0.09 -16.11 20.29
C GLN A 274 0.31 -15.45 18.93
N PRO A 275 1.48 -14.87 18.67
CA PRO A 275 1.72 -14.13 17.43
C PRO A 275 1.78 -15.05 16.22
N ALA A 276 1.26 -14.57 15.10
CA ALA A 276 1.34 -15.28 13.83
C ALA A 276 2.79 -15.39 13.31
N ALA A 277 3.62 -14.39 13.61
CA ALA A 277 5.04 -14.40 13.33
C ALA A 277 5.79 -13.48 14.31
N VAL A 278 7.04 -13.82 14.62
CA VAL A 278 7.95 -12.93 15.36
C VAL A 278 9.13 -12.58 14.45
N LEU A 279 9.27 -11.29 14.13
CA LEU A 279 10.33 -10.75 13.31
C LEU A 279 11.43 -10.16 14.20
N GLY A 280 12.69 -10.29 13.76
CA GLY A 280 13.85 -9.92 14.59
C GLY A 280 14.29 -11.11 15.46
N GLY A 281 14.76 -10.85 16.68
CA GLY A 281 15.09 -11.94 17.61
C GLY A 281 16.58 -12.14 17.92
N ARG A 282 17.49 -11.36 17.31
CA ARG A 282 18.94 -11.49 17.55
C ARG A 282 19.39 -10.81 18.84
N THR A 283 18.76 -9.69 19.20
CA THR A 283 19.10 -8.88 20.38
C THR A 283 18.07 -8.99 21.50
N ALA A 284 16.84 -9.38 21.19
CA ALA A 284 15.79 -9.62 22.17
C ALA A 284 14.78 -10.66 21.68
N ARG A 285 14.24 -11.47 22.59
CA ARG A 285 13.27 -12.52 22.32
C ARG A 285 11.91 -12.14 22.88
N TYR A 286 10.84 -12.33 22.12
CA TYR A 286 9.47 -12.19 22.60
C TYR A 286 9.07 -13.39 23.46
N LEU A 287 8.51 -13.13 24.65
CA LEU A 287 8.08 -14.19 25.59
C LEU A 287 6.55 -14.38 25.61
N GLY A 288 5.78 -13.34 25.31
CA GLY A 288 4.32 -13.41 25.29
C GLY A 288 3.64 -12.07 25.53
N ALA A 289 2.31 -12.06 25.38
CA ALA A 289 1.48 -10.91 25.72
C ALA A 289 0.15 -11.33 26.33
N ARG A 290 -0.39 -10.48 27.19
CA ARG A 290 -1.69 -10.65 27.85
C ARG A 290 -2.55 -9.42 27.59
N VAL A 291 -3.81 -9.67 27.28
CA VAL A 291 -4.83 -8.63 27.10
C VAL A 291 -5.79 -8.72 28.29
N SER A 292 -6.08 -7.59 28.91
CA SER A 292 -7.00 -7.50 30.04
C SER A 292 -7.82 -6.20 30.04
N ASP A 293 -8.91 -6.21 30.78
CA ASP A 293 -9.71 -5.02 31.08
C ASP A 293 -9.03 -4.09 32.12
N ALA A 294 -9.70 -2.97 32.43
CA ALA A 294 -9.25 -2.01 33.45
C ALA A 294 -9.12 -2.62 34.86
N ASN A 295 -9.81 -3.73 35.14
CA ASN A 295 -9.75 -4.44 36.41
C ASN A 295 -8.64 -5.52 36.44
N GLY A 296 -7.92 -5.72 35.32
CA GLY A 296 -6.87 -6.73 35.18
C GLY A 296 -7.37 -8.14 34.87
N THR A 297 -8.66 -8.31 34.56
CA THR A 297 -9.27 -9.56 34.13
C THR A 297 -8.97 -9.81 32.66
N ALA A 298 -8.58 -11.04 32.30
CA ALA A 298 -8.31 -11.36 30.90
C ALA A 298 -9.59 -11.23 30.06
N ALA A 299 -9.53 -10.41 29.01
CA ALA A 299 -10.68 -10.09 28.18
C ALA A 299 -10.24 -9.90 26.72
N HIS A 300 -11.12 -10.29 25.80
CA HIS A 300 -10.94 -10.11 24.36
C HIS A 300 -12.10 -9.34 23.72
N VAL A 301 -13.15 -9.03 24.49
CA VAL A 301 -14.34 -8.29 24.07
C VAL A 301 -14.47 -7.08 24.99
N PHE A 302 -14.63 -5.91 24.39
CA PHE A 302 -14.65 -4.61 25.08
C PHE A 302 -15.82 -3.77 24.53
N GLU A 303 -16.48 -3.01 25.39
CA GLU A 303 -17.44 -2.00 24.94
C GLU A 303 -16.71 -0.75 24.40
N MET A 304 -17.37 0.00 23.52
CA MET A 304 -16.86 1.29 23.07
C MET A 304 -16.58 2.22 24.27
N GLY A 305 -15.37 2.77 24.30
CA GLY A 305 -14.90 3.62 25.39
C GLY A 305 -14.21 2.88 26.55
N ASP A 306 -14.23 1.54 26.55
CA ASP A 306 -13.51 0.75 27.55
C ASP A 306 -12.00 0.92 27.44
N THR A 307 -11.29 0.72 28.55
CA THR A 307 -9.82 0.70 28.55
C THR A 307 -9.32 -0.73 28.42
N VAL A 308 -8.56 -1.00 27.35
CA VAL A 308 -7.79 -2.23 27.20
C VAL A 308 -6.38 -2.04 27.76
N ILE A 309 -5.91 -3.07 28.46
CA ILE A 309 -4.54 -3.18 28.94
C ILE A 309 -3.84 -4.31 28.19
N VAL A 310 -2.77 -3.99 27.46
CA VAL A 310 -1.92 -4.97 26.78
C VAL A 310 -0.55 -5.00 27.45
N ASP A 311 -0.30 -6.07 28.18
CA ASP A 311 1.00 -6.38 28.80
C ASP A 311 1.81 -7.27 27.86
N SER A 312 3.04 -6.87 27.52
CA SER A 312 3.95 -7.63 26.66
C SER A 312 5.30 -7.84 27.33
N GLU A 313 5.88 -9.03 27.17
CA GLU A 313 7.12 -9.43 27.83
C GLU A 313 8.19 -9.87 26.81
N PHE A 314 9.41 -9.39 27.02
CA PHE A 314 10.59 -9.65 26.19
C PHE A 314 11.80 -10.00 27.06
N GLU A 315 12.72 -10.79 26.52
CA GLU A 315 14.01 -11.12 27.12
C GLU A 315 15.14 -10.48 26.31
N ALA A 316 16.07 -9.78 26.95
CA ALA A 316 17.26 -9.26 26.30
C ALA A 316 18.28 -10.38 26.06
N LEU A 317 18.69 -10.60 24.81
CA LEU A 317 19.71 -11.61 24.44
C LEU A 317 21.12 -11.03 24.39
N THR A 318 21.21 -9.70 24.33
CA THR A 318 22.44 -8.90 24.39
C THR A 318 22.25 -7.77 25.39
N ASP A 319 23.31 -7.02 25.70
CA ASP A 319 23.15 -5.74 26.36
C ASP A 319 22.42 -4.78 25.41
N LEU A 320 21.43 -4.06 25.92
CA LEU A 320 20.57 -3.16 25.17
C LEU A 320 20.69 -1.74 25.72
N HIS A 321 20.47 -0.77 24.85
CA HIS A 321 20.28 0.64 25.23
C HIS A 321 18.87 0.86 25.80
N THR A 322 18.36 2.09 25.74
CA THR A 322 17.07 2.43 26.35
C THR A 322 15.93 1.67 25.67
N PRO A 323 15.15 0.85 26.39
CA PRO A 323 14.12 0.02 25.80
C PRO A 323 12.84 0.82 25.47
N CYS A 324 12.26 0.57 24.30
CA CYS A 324 11.08 1.23 23.78
C CYS A 324 10.04 0.21 23.28
N GLY A 325 8.89 0.16 23.95
CA GLY A 325 7.77 -0.71 23.56
C GLY A 325 6.82 0.03 22.64
N GLY A 326 6.32 -0.64 21.60
CA GLY A 326 5.34 -0.10 20.67
C GLY A 326 4.15 -1.03 20.50
N ILE A 327 2.99 -0.44 20.25
CA ILE A 327 1.79 -1.18 19.88
C ILE A 327 1.13 -0.51 18.68
N THR A 328 0.69 -1.35 17.74
CA THR A 328 -0.08 -0.91 16.57
C THR A 328 -1.36 -1.71 16.51
N ILE A 329 -2.51 -1.05 16.39
CA ILE A 329 -3.83 -1.68 16.25
C ILE A 329 -4.29 -1.49 14.81
N HIS A 330 -4.78 -2.55 14.20
CA HIS A 330 -5.27 -2.63 12.84
C HIS A 330 -6.75 -3.00 12.80
N ASN A 331 -7.50 -2.39 11.88
CA ASN A 331 -8.87 -2.79 11.57
C ASN A 331 -8.90 -4.06 10.68
N PRO A 332 -10.08 -4.62 10.32
CA PRO A 332 -10.16 -5.81 9.46
C PRO A 332 -9.60 -5.61 8.05
N MET A 333 -9.56 -4.36 7.57
CA MET A 333 -8.91 -3.99 6.31
C MET A 333 -7.38 -3.87 6.44
N ASN A 334 -6.83 -4.21 7.60
CA ASN A 334 -5.41 -4.14 7.94
C ASN A 334 -4.81 -2.72 7.91
N LEU A 335 -5.66 -1.69 8.01
CA LEU A 335 -5.25 -0.29 8.17
C LEU A 335 -4.93 -0.04 9.65
N ALA A 336 -3.79 0.60 9.92
CA ALA A 336 -3.41 0.99 11.27
C ALA A 336 -4.33 2.13 11.75
N VAL A 337 -5.08 1.88 12.82
CA VAL A 337 -6.00 2.85 13.45
C VAL A 337 -5.42 3.47 14.72
N TYR A 338 -4.41 2.83 15.29
CA TYR A 338 -3.65 3.35 16.44
C TYR A 338 -2.20 2.88 16.33
N CYS A 339 -1.24 3.79 16.56
CA CYS A 339 0.18 3.45 16.64
C CYS A 339 0.87 4.38 17.63
N LYS A 340 1.39 3.84 18.73
CA LYS A 340 2.19 4.62 19.70
C LYS A 340 3.33 3.79 20.28
N HIS A 341 4.39 4.50 20.66
CA HIS A 341 5.54 3.96 21.38
C HIS A 341 5.59 4.51 22.82
N SER A 342 6.27 3.81 23.72
CA SER A 342 6.49 4.23 25.11
C SER A 342 7.21 5.59 25.22
N VAL A 343 7.99 5.96 24.20
CA VAL A 343 8.62 7.27 24.05
C VAL A 343 7.57 8.39 23.94
N HIS A 344 6.56 8.20 23.09
CA HIS A 344 5.45 9.14 22.90
C HIS A 344 4.52 9.22 24.13
N ALA A 345 4.58 8.22 25.01
CA ALA A 345 3.82 8.19 26.26
C ALA A 345 4.61 8.78 27.46
N GLY A 346 5.80 9.35 27.23
CA GLY A 346 6.63 9.95 28.29
C GLY A 346 7.15 8.95 29.34
N SER A 347 7.13 7.65 29.03
CA SER A 347 7.50 6.62 30.01
C SER A 347 9.00 6.61 30.30
N ALA A 348 9.36 6.67 31.59
CA ALA A 348 10.73 6.53 32.04
C ALA A 348 11.22 5.08 31.83
N ALA A 349 12.38 4.92 31.22
CA ALA A 349 13.03 3.63 30.99
C ALA A 349 14.52 3.74 31.34
N PRO A 350 15.15 2.66 31.85
CA PRO A 350 16.56 2.69 32.19
C PRO A 350 17.42 2.87 30.92
N PRO A 351 18.54 3.61 30.99
CA PRO A 351 19.37 3.91 29.83
C PRO A 351 20.10 2.67 29.27
N ARG A 352 20.25 1.63 30.08
CA ARG A 352 20.84 0.35 29.70
C ARG A 352 20.10 -0.81 30.34
N VAL A 353 19.98 -1.90 29.60
CA VAL A 353 19.39 -3.16 30.06
C VAL A 353 20.40 -4.27 29.80
N PRO A 354 20.85 -5.01 30.83
CA PRO A 354 21.84 -6.07 30.65
C PRO A 354 21.24 -7.30 29.95
N LYS A 355 22.10 -8.07 29.29
CA LYS A 355 21.76 -9.40 28.75
C LYS A 355 21.10 -10.28 29.81
N GLY A 356 20.02 -10.96 29.42
CA GLY A 356 19.22 -11.86 30.27
C GLY A 356 18.12 -11.15 31.06
N ALA A 357 18.05 -9.82 31.03
CA ALA A 357 16.98 -9.09 31.70
C ALA A 357 15.63 -9.30 31.00
N ARG A 358 14.55 -9.32 31.80
CA ARG A 358 13.18 -9.34 31.31
C ARG A 358 12.60 -7.93 31.30
N ILE A 359 11.96 -7.57 30.20
CA ILE A 359 11.41 -6.24 29.94
C ILE A 359 9.92 -6.40 29.73
N ARG A 360 9.12 -5.63 30.46
CA ARG A 360 7.66 -5.62 30.33
C ARG A 360 7.16 -4.25 29.90
N PHE A 361 6.33 -4.21 28.87
CA PHE A 361 5.62 -3.01 28.46
C PHE A 361 4.13 -3.18 28.72
N ARG A 362 3.54 -2.18 29.37
CA ARG A 362 2.11 -2.09 29.65
C ARG A 362 1.52 -0.94 28.85
N HIS A 363 0.66 -1.26 27.89
CA HIS A 363 -0.09 -0.27 27.12
C HIS A 363 -1.51 -0.19 27.66
N GLN A 364 -1.93 0.99 28.13
CA GLN A 364 -3.31 1.27 28.53
C GLN A 364 -3.93 2.16 27.46
N ILE A 365 -4.99 1.67 26.81
CA ILE A 365 -5.57 2.33 25.63
C ILE A 365 -7.09 2.38 25.80
N GLN A 366 -7.67 3.57 25.67
CA GLN A 366 -9.11 3.73 25.62
C GLN A 366 -9.62 3.42 24.20
N LEU A 367 -10.57 2.50 24.08
CA LEU A 367 -11.10 1.98 22.82
C LEU A 367 -12.27 2.82 22.31
N ASN A 368 -11.98 4.04 21.90
CA ASN A 368 -12.95 4.88 21.18
C ASN A 368 -12.94 4.55 19.67
N LEU A 369 -13.15 3.27 19.37
CA LEU A 369 -13.15 2.70 18.02
C LEU A 369 -14.56 2.23 17.66
N THR A 370 -14.89 2.20 16.37
CA THR A 370 -16.16 1.59 15.89
C THR A 370 -16.28 0.12 16.30
N PRO A 371 -17.49 -0.44 16.39
CA PRO A 371 -17.65 -1.84 16.75
C PRO A 371 -17.14 -2.71 15.61
N ASP A 372 -16.06 -3.44 15.84
CA ASP A 372 -15.45 -4.35 14.87
C ASP A 372 -14.41 -5.26 15.57
N THR A 373 -13.79 -6.16 14.79
CA THR A 373 -12.66 -6.96 15.21
C THR A 373 -11.35 -6.29 14.81
N TYR A 374 -10.52 -5.99 15.80
CA TYR A 374 -9.22 -5.38 15.61
C TYR A 374 -8.12 -6.39 15.93
N THR A 375 -7.00 -6.28 15.22
CA THR A 375 -5.78 -7.05 15.50
C THR A 375 -4.67 -6.12 15.92
N PHE A 376 -3.70 -6.59 16.70
CA PHE A 376 -2.60 -5.74 17.13
C PHE A 376 -1.22 -6.39 16.96
N ASP A 377 -0.24 -5.55 16.65
CA ASP A 377 1.17 -5.86 16.58
C ASP A 377 1.88 -5.30 17.81
N LEU A 378 2.89 -6.01 18.31
CA LEU A 378 3.73 -5.57 19.41
C LEU A 378 5.18 -5.43 18.96
N GLY A 379 5.74 -4.25 19.15
CA GLY A 379 7.12 -3.93 18.78
C GLY A 379 7.99 -3.69 20.00
N PHE A 380 9.24 -4.13 19.91
CA PHE A 380 10.30 -3.76 20.84
C PHE A 380 11.49 -3.18 20.05
N SER A 381 11.85 -1.95 20.37
CA SER A 381 13.00 -1.24 19.83
C SER A 381 13.89 -0.71 20.96
N GLN A 382 15.11 -0.34 20.65
CA GLN A 382 16.01 0.39 21.54
C GLN A 382 16.38 1.73 20.91
N ILE A 383 16.75 2.69 21.74
CA ILE A 383 17.24 4.01 21.34
C ILE A 383 18.46 4.37 22.18
N ASP A 384 19.42 5.08 21.59
CA ASP A 384 20.57 5.58 22.34
C ASP A 384 20.11 6.51 23.48
N PRO A 385 20.70 6.44 24.68
CA PRO A 385 20.34 7.32 25.79
C PRO A 385 20.45 8.82 25.48
N VAL A 386 21.39 9.22 24.60
CA VAL A 386 21.57 10.62 24.20
C VAL A 386 20.38 11.08 23.34
N ASP A 387 19.98 10.27 22.37
CA ASP A 387 18.83 10.56 21.51
C ASP A 387 17.52 10.47 22.30
N ARG A 388 17.41 9.55 23.26
CA ARG A 388 16.27 9.47 24.19
C ARG A 388 16.11 10.76 24.99
N ALA A 389 17.20 11.30 25.52
CA ALA A 389 17.19 12.51 26.34
C ALA A 389 16.74 13.75 25.55
N ARG A 390 16.86 13.71 24.23
CA ARG A 390 16.42 14.78 23.31
C ARG A 390 15.12 14.46 22.58
N ALA A 391 14.43 13.36 22.92
CA ALA A 391 13.26 12.89 22.19
C ALA A 391 12.13 13.93 22.09
N ASP A 392 11.99 14.83 23.07
CA ASP A 392 10.98 15.91 23.07
C ASP A 392 11.39 17.13 22.22
N HIS A 393 12.62 17.13 21.67
CA HIS A 393 13.23 18.26 20.96
C HIS A 393 13.76 17.90 19.57
N ILE A 394 13.53 16.67 19.11
CA ILE A 394 13.90 16.19 17.77
C ILE A 394 12.64 15.92 16.95
N THR A 395 12.78 15.94 15.62
CA THR A 395 11.68 15.66 14.71
C THR A 395 11.28 14.18 14.76
N HIS A 396 10.07 13.87 14.31
CA HIS A 396 9.59 12.48 14.24
C HIS A 396 10.49 11.62 13.35
N ALA A 397 10.93 12.16 12.21
CA ALA A 397 11.82 11.45 11.28
C ALA A 397 13.19 11.13 11.91
N GLU A 398 13.75 12.06 12.69
CA GLU A 398 15.01 11.85 13.42
C GLU A 398 14.84 10.81 14.53
N LEU A 399 13.72 10.86 15.27
CA LEU A 399 13.40 9.88 16.30
C LEU A 399 13.25 8.47 15.71
N GLU A 400 12.56 8.32 14.58
CA GLU A 400 12.44 7.04 13.88
C GLU A 400 13.80 6.49 13.41
N HIS A 401 14.69 7.35 12.92
CA HIS A 401 16.05 6.93 12.53
C HIS A 401 16.92 6.51 13.72
N ALA A 402 16.73 7.14 14.88
CA ALA A 402 17.45 6.79 16.11
C ALA A 402 16.99 5.47 16.74
N MET A 403 15.79 4.98 16.40
CA MET A 403 15.22 3.75 16.96
C MET A 403 15.68 2.51 16.19
N VAL A 404 16.39 1.62 16.89
CA VAL A 404 16.82 0.32 16.36
C VAL A 404 15.84 -0.76 16.80
N ARG A 405 15.21 -1.46 15.85
CA ARG A 405 14.26 -2.53 16.15
C ARG A 405 14.96 -3.78 16.68
N CYS A 406 14.52 -4.28 17.83
CA CYS A 406 15.03 -5.52 18.43
C CYS A 406 14.17 -6.74 18.07
N CYS A 407 12.84 -6.59 18.18
CA CYS A 407 11.87 -7.66 17.98
C CYS A 407 10.49 -7.08 17.61
N GLN A 408 9.69 -7.81 16.84
CA GLN A 408 8.29 -7.47 16.57
C GLN A 408 7.44 -8.74 16.48
N ALA A 409 6.40 -8.83 17.30
CA ALA A 409 5.39 -9.86 17.24
C ALA A 409 4.23 -9.36 16.37
N GLN A 410 4.04 -9.99 15.20
CA GLN A 410 2.98 -9.66 14.25
C GLN A 410 1.70 -10.44 14.56
N LYS A 411 0.55 -9.75 14.44
CA LYS A 411 -0.77 -10.25 14.82
C LYS A 411 -0.70 -10.93 16.19
N ALA A 412 -0.11 -10.22 17.15
CA ALA A 412 0.13 -10.72 18.49
C ALA A 412 -1.18 -11.09 19.21
N GLY A 413 -2.31 -10.49 18.82
CA GLY A 413 -3.63 -10.90 19.25
C GLY A 413 -4.74 -10.12 18.54
N ALA A 414 -5.97 -10.39 18.97
CA ALA A 414 -7.17 -9.70 18.51
C ALA A 414 -8.01 -9.21 19.70
N ILE A 415 -8.72 -8.11 19.49
CA ILE A 415 -9.71 -7.54 20.39
C ILE A 415 -10.99 -7.24 19.61
N GLN A 416 -12.13 -7.51 20.20
CA GLN A 416 -13.43 -7.19 19.64
C GLN A 416 -14.01 -5.99 20.37
N VAL A 417 -14.42 -4.97 19.63
CA VAL A 417 -15.15 -3.82 20.17
C VAL A 417 -16.62 -3.99 19.86
N VAL A 418 -17.47 -3.88 20.87
CA VAL A 418 -18.93 -3.98 20.74
C VAL A 418 -19.61 -2.66 21.13
N PRO A 419 -20.82 -2.38 20.64
CA PRO A 419 -21.54 -1.17 21.03
C PRO A 419 -21.74 -1.11 22.55
N ARG A 420 -21.62 0.09 23.12
CA ARG A 420 -21.86 0.30 24.55
C ARG A 420 -23.32 0.03 24.89
N SER A 421 -23.57 -0.80 25.90
CA SER A 421 -24.92 -1.26 26.23
C SER A 421 -25.68 -0.27 27.15
N HIS A 422 -24.96 0.59 27.88
CA HIS A 422 -25.51 1.56 28.84
C HIS A 422 -24.81 2.94 28.76
N GLY A 423 -25.60 4.03 28.68
CA GLY A 423 -25.12 5.42 28.66
C GLY A 423 -25.73 6.25 27.52
N MET A 424 -26.00 7.55 27.75
CA MET A 424 -26.64 8.46 26.78
C MET A 424 -25.66 9.14 25.80
N GLU A 425 -24.35 8.87 25.90
CA GLU A 425 -23.39 9.38 24.92
C GLU A 425 -23.53 8.57 23.63
N MET A 426 -23.97 9.23 22.56
CA MET A 426 -24.07 8.59 21.25
C MET A 426 -22.69 8.08 20.84
N PRO A 427 -22.54 6.80 20.47
CA PRO A 427 -21.26 6.30 20.01
C PRO A 427 -20.86 7.03 18.73
N PHE A 428 -19.64 7.55 18.71
CA PHE A 428 -19.03 8.13 17.51
C PHE A 428 -19.11 7.13 16.35
N LEU A 429 -19.72 7.56 15.24
CA LEU A 429 -19.98 6.71 14.05
C LEU A 429 -18.81 6.70 13.04
N GLY A 430 -17.66 7.29 13.37
CA GLY A 430 -16.45 7.30 12.53
C GLY A 430 -15.36 6.35 13.05
N LEU A 431 -14.27 6.20 12.28
CA LEU A 431 -13.22 5.18 12.52
C LEU A 431 -12.53 5.28 13.91
N CYS A 432 -12.26 6.51 14.38
CA CYS A 432 -11.67 6.83 15.69
C CYS A 432 -12.23 8.16 16.20
N ASP A 433 -12.66 8.21 17.45
CA ASP A 433 -13.13 9.44 18.10
C ASP A 433 -11.92 10.34 18.44
N LEU A 434 -11.74 11.42 17.66
CA LEU A 434 -10.67 12.39 17.87
C LEU A 434 -11.19 13.52 18.77
N PRO A 435 -10.39 14.00 19.74
CA PRO A 435 -10.82 15.09 20.61
C PRO A 435 -11.14 16.34 19.76
N ASP A 436 -12.40 16.77 19.80
CA ASP A 436 -12.88 17.99 19.17
C ASP A 436 -13.63 18.87 20.20
N ALA A 437 -13.78 20.15 19.88
CA ALA A 437 -14.55 21.08 20.68
C ALA A 437 -15.33 21.98 19.73
N CYS A 438 -16.67 21.89 19.78
CA CYS A 438 -17.56 22.78 19.05
C CYS A 438 -18.23 23.74 20.05
N LEU A 439 -17.75 24.98 20.08
CA LEU A 439 -18.42 26.06 20.82
C LEU A 439 -19.54 26.62 19.94
N VAL A 440 -20.78 26.45 20.41
CA VAL A 440 -21.97 27.03 19.77
C VAL A 440 -22.35 28.29 20.56
N THR A 441 -22.09 29.46 19.97
CA THR A 441 -22.61 30.73 20.47
C THR A 441 -23.91 31.07 19.73
N VAL A 442 -24.98 31.26 20.49
CA VAL A 442 -26.28 31.72 19.96
C VAL A 442 -26.41 33.20 20.28
N GLU A 443 -26.23 34.06 19.28
CA GLU A 443 -26.57 35.47 19.41
C GLU A 443 -28.07 35.66 19.17
N VAL A 444 -28.80 35.90 20.26
CA VAL A 444 -30.21 36.29 20.19
C VAL A 444 -30.28 37.81 19.99
N PRO A 445 -31.00 38.33 18.98
CA PRO A 445 -31.14 39.77 18.82
C PRO A 445 -31.94 40.35 20.00
N GLY A 446 -31.27 41.10 20.88
CA GLY A 446 -31.94 41.95 21.89
C GLY A 446 -31.90 41.51 23.36
N GLY A 447 -30.99 40.64 23.80
CA GLY A 447 -30.82 40.32 25.23
C GLY A 447 -29.36 40.09 25.59
N GLY A 448 -28.88 40.79 26.62
CA GLY A 448 -27.46 40.84 27.01
C GLY A 448 -26.80 39.45 27.13
N THR A 449 -25.57 39.38 26.62
CA THR A 449 -24.66 38.24 26.76
C THR A 449 -24.57 37.80 28.21
N THR A 450 -25.02 36.57 28.49
CA THR A 450 -24.58 35.82 29.67
C THR A 450 -23.60 34.76 29.17
N SER A 451 -22.41 34.80 29.77
CA SER A 451 -21.21 34.02 29.45
C SER A 451 -21.34 32.54 29.77
#